data_AF-A0A3P7LEE0-F1
#
_entry.id   AF-A0A3P7LEE0-F1
#
_cell.length_a   1.000
_cell.length_b   1.000
_cell.length_c   1.000
_cell.angle_alpha   90.00
_cell.angle_beta   90.00
_cell.angle_gamma   90.00
#
_symmetry.space_group_name_H-M   'P 1'
#
loop_
_entity.id
_entity.type
_entity.pdbx_description
1 polymer ?
#
loop_
_entity_poly.entity_id
_entity_poly.type
_entity_poly.pdbx_seq_one_letter_code
_entity_poly.pdbx_strand_id
1 'polypeptide(L)'
;MLVVESENGEPLADLNQIIDCFMEVQAVQPCTSFLLEVLKGDKPEEGHLQTRLLEMNLLAAPQWLVNYFGSLSVDDSLECLKAMLTQNIRQNLQVVVQIASKYHEQLGTDKLIDMFETHKSYEGLFYFLGSIVNFSQDPEVHFKYIQAATRTGQIKEVERICRESNCYDAERVKNFLKEAKLADQLPLIIVCDRHDMVHDLVLYLYRNQLQKYIEVFVQKVNAARLPIVVGGLLDVDCSEDAIKQLILNTRGKFDIDELVAEVEKRNRLKLLSHWLETRVQEGATDAATHNAMAKIYIDSNNNPDRFLRENPYYDSRVVGKYCEKRDPHFAFLAYERGQCDAELIAVCNENSLFKNLARYLVRRRDYGLWEQVLNEENQYRRQLIDQVVQTALSETQDPEDISATVKAFMAADLPNELIELLEKIVLDNSAFSEHRNLQNLLILTAMRVSLQKSANL
;
A
#
# COMPACT_ATOMS: atom_id res chain seq x y z
N MET A 1 16.47 16.01 -70.34
CA MET A 1 16.71 15.99 -71.81
C MET A 1 17.62 14.81 -72.23
N LEU A 2 17.49 13.63 -71.60
CA LEU A 2 18.31 12.44 -71.89
C LEU A 2 17.47 11.19 -72.21
N VAL A 3 16.17 11.36 -72.45
CA VAL A 3 15.31 10.31 -73.00
C VAL A 3 14.54 10.95 -74.13
N VAL A 4 15.19 11.04 -75.29
CA VAL A 4 14.50 11.34 -76.54
C VAL A 4 14.10 9.99 -77.12
N GLU A 5 12.81 9.80 -77.37
CA GLU A 5 12.33 8.60 -78.05
C GLU A 5 12.94 8.54 -79.46
N SER A 6 13.46 7.38 -79.86
CA SER A 6 13.80 7.15 -81.27
C SER A 6 12.54 7.22 -82.13
N GLU A 7 12.66 7.41 -83.44
CA GLU A 7 11.52 7.46 -84.39
C GLU A 7 10.62 6.20 -84.35
N ASN A 8 11.02 5.13 -83.64
CA ASN A 8 10.27 3.89 -83.44
C ASN A 8 9.75 3.68 -82.00
N GLY A 9 9.90 4.65 -81.09
CA GLY A 9 9.42 4.53 -79.70
C GLY A 9 10.26 3.63 -78.79
N GLU A 10 11.42 3.14 -79.26
CA GLU A 10 12.36 2.39 -78.42
C GLU A 10 13.33 3.34 -77.70
N PRO A 11 13.63 3.10 -76.40
CA PRO A 11 14.56 3.92 -75.63
C PRO A 11 15.98 3.86 -76.20
N LEU A 12 16.62 5.02 -76.39
CA LEU A 12 17.96 5.18 -77.00
C LEU A 12 19.10 4.51 -76.22
N ALA A 13 18.88 4.15 -74.97
CA ALA A 13 19.81 3.42 -74.12
C ALA A 13 19.02 2.65 -73.05
N ASP A 14 19.53 1.48 -72.68
CA ASP A 14 18.95 0.68 -71.60
C ASP A 14 19.09 1.46 -70.27
N LEU A 15 17.95 1.74 -69.64
CA LEU A 15 17.88 2.44 -68.36
C LEU A 15 18.74 1.75 -67.30
N ASN A 16 18.84 0.42 -67.32
CA ASN A 16 19.69 -0.32 -66.39
C ASN A 16 21.18 -0.04 -66.60
N GLN A 17 21.64 0.07 -67.85
CA GLN A 17 23.03 0.40 -68.16
C GLN A 17 23.39 1.83 -67.74
N ILE A 18 22.46 2.78 -67.91
CA ILE A 18 22.67 4.16 -67.45
C ILE A 18 22.86 4.20 -65.93
N ILE A 19 22.02 3.48 -65.18
CA ILE A 19 22.11 3.36 -63.72
C ILE A 19 23.44 2.72 -63.32
N ASP A 20 23.81 1.61 -63.95
CA ASP A 20 25.07 0.91 -63.66
C ASP A 20 26.28 1.82 -63.90
N CYS A 21 26.29 2.61 -64.98
CA CYS A 21 27.33 3.63 -65.21
C CYS A 21 27.40 4.67 -64.08
N PHE A 22 26.27 5.23 -63.64
CA PHE A 22 26.27 6.17 -62.52
C PHE A 22 26.79 5.54 -61.22
N MET A 23 26.47 4.27 -60.98
CA MET A 23 26.93 3.52 -59.83
C MET A 23 28.44 3.25 -59.86
N GLU A 24 29.01 2.95 -61.04
CA GLU A 24 30.45 2.77 -61.22
C GLU A 24 31.25 4.03 -60.84
N VAL A 25 30.73 5.22 -61.14
CA VAL A 25 31.38 6.49 -60.78
C VAL A 25 31.02 7.00 -59.38
N GLN A 26 30.29 6.20 -58.58
CA GLN A 26 29.77 6.58 -57.26
C GLN A 26 28.90 7.86 -57.27
N ALA A 27 28.28 8.18 -58.42
CA ALA A 27 27.49 9.39 -58.63
C ALA A 27 26.02 9.18 -58.21
N VAL A 28 25.81 8.88 -56.93
CA VAL A 28 24.50 8.50 -56.36
C VAL A 28 23.46 9.62 -56.46
N GLN A 29 23.82 10.86 -56.10
CA GLN A 29 22.88 12.01 -56.12
C GLN A 29 22.36 12.36 -57.54
N PRO A 30 23.23 12.42 -58.58
CA PRO A 30 22.78 12.51 -59.97
C PRO A 30 21.90 11.33 -60.40
N CYS A 31 22.24 10.11 -60.02
CA CYS A 31 21.46 8.91 -60.37
C CYS A 31 20.06 8.95 -59.75
N THR A 32 19.94 9.36 -58.48
CA THR A 32 18.66 9.56 -57.79
C THR A 32 17.80 10.58 -58.53
N SER A 33 18.38 11.72 -58.92
CA SER A 33 17.66 12.77 -59.63
C SER A 33 17.17 12.32 -61.01
N PHE A 34 18.02 11.57 -61.74
CA PHE A 34 17.66 10.98 -63.03
C PHE A 34 16.50 9.98 -62.90
N LEU A 35 16.59 9.04 -61.96
CA LEU A 35 15.56 8.05 -61.70
C LEU A 35 14.22 8.68 -61.29
N LEU A 36 14.24 9.72 -60.46
CA LEU A 36 13.03 10.47 -60.10
C LEU A 36 12.36 11.12 -61.32
N GLU A 37 13.11 11.57 -62.32
CA GLU A 37 12.53 12.10 -63.56
C GLU A 37 11.92 11.02 -64.43
N VAL A 38 12.59 9.87 -64.55
CA VAL A 38 12.11 8.71 -65.32
C VAL A 38 10.83 8.16 -64.70
N LEU A 39 10.80 8.04 -63.36
CA LEU A 39 9.70 7.43 -62.61
C LEU A 39 8.50 8.36 -62.35
N LYS A 40 8.46 9.58 -62.93
CA LYS A 40 7.34 10.53 -62.72
C LYS A 40 5.96 9.99 -63.12
N GLY A 41 5.93 9.00 -64.02
CA GLY A 41 4.69 8.39 -64.51
C GLY A 41 4.15 7.25 -63.66
N ASP A 42 4.89 6.82 -62.62
CA ASP A 42 4.56 5.70 -61.72
C ASP A 42 4.00 4.46 -62.45
N LYS A 43 4.68 4.05 -63.52
CA LYS A 43 4.21 2.93 -64.34
C LYS A 43 4.55 1.60 -63.66
N PRO A 44 3.62 0.63 -63.60
CA PRO A 44 3.85 -0.65 -62.94
C PRO A 44 5.00 -1.46 -63.58
N GLU A 45 5.26 -1.27 -64.88
CA GLU A 45 6.36 -1.91 -65.61
C GLU A 45 7.75 -1.43 -65.14
N GLU A 46 7.83 -0.25 -64.54
CA GLU A 46 9.06 0.39 -64.06
C GLU A 46 9.34 0.06 -62.57
N GLY A 47 8.55 -0.83 -61.95
CA GLY A 47 8.71 -1.18 -60.53
C GLY A 47 10.11 -1.67 -60.14
N HIS A 48 10.82 -2.34 -61.06
CA HIS A 48 12.20 -2.77 -60.83
C HIS A 48 13.19 -1.58 -60.68
N LEU A 49 12.93 -0.47 -61.37
CA LEU A 49 13.71 0.76 -61.28
C LEU A 49 13.42 1.51 -59.97
N GLN A 50 12.18 1.44 -59.48
CA GLN A 50 11.81 1.96 -58.17
C GLN A 50 12.54 1.20 -57.05
N THR A 51 12.60 -0.13 -57.13
CA THR A 51 13.38 -0.95 -56.19
C THR A 51 14.86 -0.56 -56.21
N ARG A 52 15.45 -0.40 -57.40
CA ARG A 52 16.87 0.05 -57.53
C ARG A 52 17.10 1.44 -56.94
N LEU A 53 16.17 2.38 -57.13
CA LEU A 53 16.23 3.72 -56.53
C LEU A 53 16.31 3.63 -54.99
N LEU A 54 15.45 2.80 -54.40
CA LEU A 54 15.41 2.60 -52.94
C LEU A 54 16.68 1.91 -52.44
N GLU A 55 17.11 0.81 -53.07
CA GLU A 55 18.31 0.06 -52.68
C GLU A 55 19.58 0.92 -52.73
N MET A 56 19.74 1.73 -53.78
CA MET A 56 20.89 2.62 -53.93
C MET A 56 20.93 3.66 -52.80
N ASN A 57 19.81 4.33 -52.53
CA ASN A 57 19.76 5.38 -51.51
C ASN A 57 19.79 4.84 -50.08
N LEU A 58 19.36 3.59 -49.88
CA LEU A 58 19.47 2.89 -48.60
C LEU A 58 20.93 2.74 -48.14
N LEU A 59 21.86 2.51 -49.09
CA LEU A 59 23.28 2.36 -48.81
C LEU A 59 24.03 3.69 -48.79
N ALA A 60 23.67 4.61 -49.70
CA ALA A 60 24.50 5.79 -49.97
C ALA A 60 23.90 7.12 -49.50
N ALA A 61 22.58 7.21 -49.28
CA ALA A 61 21.93 8.44 -48.84
C ALA A 61 20.70 8.19 -47.93
N PRO A 62 20.89 7.65 -46.70
CA PRO A 62 19.78 7.28 -45.81
C PRO A 62 18.87 8.46 -45.46
N GLN A 63 19.44 9.67 -45.32
CA GLN A 63 18.68 10.88 -44.98
C GLN A 63 17.74 11.33 -46.09
N TRP A 64 18.14 11.12 -47.34
CA TRP A 64 17.26 11.37 -48.49
C TRP A 64 16.10 10.39 -48.47
N LEU A 65 16.37 9.11 -48.22
CA LEU A 65 15.36 8.07 -48.14
C LEU A 65 14.32 8.40 -47.07
N VAL A 66 14.76 8.79 -45.87
CA VAL A 66 13.84 9.23 -44.79
C VAL A 66 12.89 10.34 -45.26
N ASN A 67 13.37 11.33 -46.00
CA ASN A 67 12.51 12.41 -46.49
C ASN A 67 11.58 11.95 -47.62
N TYR A 68 12.04 11.04 -48.47
CA TYR A 68 11.25 10.49 -49.58
C TYR A 68 10.01 9.74 -49.08
N PHE A 69 10.10 9.03 -47.96
CA PHE A 69 8.94 8.38 -47.33
C PHE A 69 7.83 9.35 -46.91
N GLY A 70 8.14 10.64 -46.70
CA GLY A 70 7.11 11.66 -46.48
C GLY A 70 6.30 12.03 -47.72
N SER A 71 6.70 11.60 -48.91
CA SER A 71 5.99 11.82 -50.18
C SER A 71 5.18 10.61 -50.65
N LEU A 72 5.38 9.45 -50.02
CA LEU A 72 4.67 8.21 -50.33
C LEU A 72 3.32 8.17 -49.60
N SER A 73 2.40 7.35 -50.12
CA SER A 73 1.16 7.05 -49.41
C SER A 73 1.43 6.23 -48.14
N VAL A 74 0.47 6.20 -47.21
CA VAL A 74 0.59 5.44 -45.96
C VAL A 74 0.75 3.93 -46.23
N ASP A 75 0.00 3.40 -47.19
CA ASP A 75 0.01 1.98 -47.51
C ASP A 75 1.31 1.57 -48.23
N ASP A 76 1.76 2.37 -49.21
CA ASP A 76 3.02 2.12 -49.92
C ASP A 76 4.22 2.22 -48.97
N SER A 77 4.19 3.20 -48.05
CA SER A 77 5.23 3.35 -47.03
C SER A 77 5.35 2.10 -46.17
N LEU A 78 4.22 1.54 -45.71
CA LEU A 78 4.23 0.32 -44.89
C LEU A 78 4.71 -0.91 -45.68
N GLU A 79 4.34 -1.03 -46.96
CA GLU A 79 4.83 -2.11 -47.82
C GLU A 79 6.34 -2.00 -48.07
N CYS A 80 6.85 -0.79 -48.35
CA CYS A 80 8.28 -0.56 -48.51
C CYS A 80 9.06 -0.88 -47.24
N LEU A 81 8.57 -0.47 -46.05
CA LEU A 81 9.22 -0.80 -44.77
C LEU A 81 9.24 -2.32 -44.52
N LYS A 82 8.14 -3.03 -44.81
CA LYS A 82 8.09 -4.50 -44.73
C LYS A 82 9.08 -5.17 -45.68
N ALA A 83 9.16 -4.70 -46.92
CA ALA A 83 10.11 -5.22 -47.91
C ALA A 83 11.57 -5.01 -47.45
N MET A 84 11.88 -3.81 -46.94
CA MET A 84 13.21 -3.48 -46.40
C MET A 84 13.60 -4.39 -45.22
N LEU A 85 12.67 -4.67 -44.30
CA LEU A 85 12.92 -5.60 -43.20
C LEU A 85 13.07 -7.04 -43.70
N THR A 86 12.29 -7.47 -44.69
CA THR A 86 12.36 -8.83 -45.24
C THR A 86 13.70 -9.12 -45.91
N GLN A 87 14.25 -8.14 -46.65
CA GLN A 87 15.47 -8.32 -47.42
C GLN A 87 16.72 -8.35 -46.54
N ASN A 88 16.88 -7.39 -45.61
CA ASN A 88 18.02 -7.37 -44.70
C ASN A 88 17.74 -6.59 -43.41
N ILE A 89 17.25 -7.31 -42.40
CA ILE A 89 16.87 -6.73 -41.09
C ILE A 89 18.02 -5.92 -40.49
N ARG A 90 19.24 -6.47 -40.38
CA ARG A 90 20.33 -5.82 -39.62
C ARG A 90 20.78 -4.49 -40.20
N GLN A 91 20.91 -4.43 -41.52
CA GLN A 91 21.44 -3.24 -42.20
C GLN A 91 20.37 -2.15 -42.32
N ASN A 92 19.13 -2.55 -42.59
CA ASN A 92 18.04 -1.63 -42.87
C ASN A 92 17.36 -1.13 -41.59
N LEU A 93 17.58 -1.80 -40.45
CA LEU A 93 16.90 -1.52 -39.19
C LEU A 93 16.95 -0.04 -38.80
N GLN A 94 18.13 0.57 -38.84
CA GLN A 94 18.29 1.94 -38.38
C GLN A 94 17.48 2.93 -39.23
N VAL A 95 17.46 2.72 -40.55
CA VAL A 95 16.73 3.59 -41.47
C VAL A 95 15.22 3.38 -41.32
N VAL A 96 14.78 2.12 -41.20
CA VAL A 96 13.37 1.78 -40.93
C VAL A 96 12.90 2.42 -39.61
N VAL A 97 13.70 2.34 -38.55
CA VAL A 97 13.37 2.95 -37.26
C VAL A 97 13.30 4.47 -37.38
N GLN A 98 14.24 5.13 -38.08
CA GLN A 98 14.20 6.58 -38.28
C GLN A 98 12.96 7.04 -39.04
N ILE A 99 12.57 6.31 -40.10
CA ILE A 99 11.34 6.58 -40.86
C ILE A 99 10.13 6.41 -39.95
N ALA A 100 10.04 5.27 -39.27
CA ALA A 100 8.94 4.96 -38.36
C ALA A 100 8.82 6.04 -37.26
N SER A 101 9.92 6.42 -36.61
CA SER A 101 9.95 7.45 -35.56
C SER A 101 9.60 8.86 -36.06
N LYS A 102 9.82 9.17 -37.34
CA LYS A 102 9.50 10.49 -37.89
C LYS A 102 8.06 10.59 -38.40
N TYR A 103 7.51 9.51 -38.94
CA TYR A 103 6.19 9.48 -39.57
C TYR A 103 5.15 8.65 -38.80
N HIS A 104 5.42 8.31 -37.52
CA HIS A 104 4.53 7.46 -36.72
C HIS A 104 3.10 7.99 -36.60
N GLU A 105 2.90 9.31 -36.54
CA GLU A 105 1.57 9.92 -36.47
C GLU A 105 0.72 9.66 -37.72
N GLN A 106 1.36 9.56 -38.89
CA GLN A 106 0.70 9.34 -40.18
C GLN A 106 0.54 7.85 -40.50
N LEU A 107 1.55 7.05 -40.17
CA LEU A 107 1.58 5.60 -40.45
C LEU A 107 0.73 4.80 -39.46
N GLY A 108 0.52 5.34 -38.26
CA GLY A 108 -0.18 4.68 -37.16
C GLY A 108 0.76 3.77 -36.37
N THR A 109 0.87 4.03 -35.06
CA THR A 109 1.76 3.28 -34.15
C THR A 109 1.44 1.79 -34.13
N ASP A 110 0.16 1.42 -34.16
CA ASP A 110 -0.29 0.01 -34.11
C ASP A 110 0.18 -0.80 -35.32
N LYS A 111 0.07 -0.21 -36.52
CA LYS A 111 0.51 -0.85 -37.77
C LYS A 111 2.03 -1.05 -37.79
N LEU A 112 2.78 -0.09 -37.24
CA LEU A 112 4.24 -0.17 -37.12
C LEU A 112 4.65 -1.23 -36.09
N ILE A 113 3.96 -1.32 -34.96
CA ILE A 113 4.20 -2.38 -33.96
C ILE A 113 3.98 -3.75 -34.59
N ASP A 114 2.83 -3.98 -35.25
CA ASP A 114 2.49 -5.26 -35.88
C ASP A 114 3.51 -5.66 -36.96
N MET A 115 4.00 -4.68 -37.74
CA MET A 115 5.08 -4.89 -38.71
C MET A 115 6.35 -5.41 -38.04
N PHE A 116 6.86 -4.73 -37.01
CA PHE A 116 8.10 -5.16 -36.32
C PHE A 116 7.93 -6.52 -35.62
N GLU A 117 6.74 -6.81 -35.08
CA GLU A 117 6.42 -8.11 -34.45
C GLU A 117 6.39 -9.24 -35.47
N THR A 118 5.77 -9.02 -36.64
CA THR A 118 5.71 -10.00 -37.74
C THR A 118 7.12 -10.41 -38.19
N HIS A 119 8.05 -9.45 -38.28
CA HIS A 119 9.44 -9.70 -38.63
C HIS A 119 10.32 -10.13 -37.45
N LYS A 120 9.76 -10.31 -36.24
CA LYS A 120 10.46 -10.66 -34.99
C LYS A 120 11.63 -9.72 -34.67
N SER A 121 11.54 -8.46 -35.08
CA SER A 121 12.59 -7.47 -34.91
C SER A 121 12.40 -6.70 -33.60
N TYR A 122 12.73 -7.35 -32.47
CA TYR A 122 12.57 -6.75 -31.13
C TYR A 122 13.53 -5.57 -30.88
N GLU A 123 14.72 -5.58 -31.50
CA GLU A 123 15.65 -4.44 -31.45
C GLU A 123 15.07 -3.22 -32.15
N GLY A 124 14.49 -3.39 -33.35
CA GLY A 124 13.83 -2.31 -34.08
C GLY A 124 12.66 -1.74 -33.31
N LEU A 125 11.80 -2.64 -32.80
CA LEU A 125 10.67 -2.27 -31.96
C LEU A 125 11.11 -1.49 -30.72
N PHE A 126 12.21 -1.89 -30.07
CA PHE A 126 12.77 -1.17 -28.93
C PHE A 126 13.24 0.24 -29.29
N TYR A 127 14.03 0.41 -30.34
CA TYR A 127 14.51 1.76 -30.72
C TYR A 127 13.37 2.67 -31.19
N PHE A 128 12.42 2.12 -31.94
CA PHE A 128 11.23 2.84 -32.39
C PHE A 128 10.37 3.29 -31.20
N LEU A 129 9.93 2.35 -30.36
CA LEU A 129 9.10 2.67 -29.21
C LEU A 129 9.83 3.54 -28.19
N GLY A 130 11.15 3.39 -28.02
CA GLY A 130 11.93 4.25 -27.13
C GLY A 130 11.90 5.73 -27.52
N SER A 131 11.75 6.04 -28.81
CA SER A 131 11.59 7.42 -29.28
C SER A 131 10.20 8.02 -28.99
N ILE A 132 9.19 7.16 -28.81
CA ILE A 132 7.77 7.56 -28.69
C ILE A 132 7.26 7.42 -27.26
N VAL A 133 7.77 6.49 -26.46
CA VAL A 133 7.24 6.09 -25.15
C VAL A 133 7.21 7.24 -24.14
N ASN A 134 8.13 8.20 -24.23
CA ASN A 134 8.14 9.38 -23.34
C ASN A 134 7.01 10.37 -23.66
N PHE A 135 6.46 10.34 -24.87
CA PHE A 135 5.42 11.26 -25.34
C PHE A 135 4.05 10.59 -25.45
N SER A 136 4.02 9.27 -25.64
CA SER A 136 2.78 8.49 -25.74
C SER A 136 2.18 8.23 -24.36
N GLN A 137 0.85 8.34 -24.26
CA GLN A 137 0.06 7.92 -23.09
C GLN A 137 -0.66 6.59 -23.33
N ASP A 138 -0.40 5.92 -24.45
CA ASP A 138 -1.08 4.68 -24.82
C ASP A 138 -0.54 3.48 -24.01
N PRO A 139 -1.38 2.78 -23.21
CA PRO A 139 -0.97 1.61 -22.46
C PRO A 139 -0.31 0.52 -23.30
N GLU A 140 -0.73 0.34 -24.56
CA GLU A 140 -0.21 -0.71 -25.43
C GLU A 140 1.23 -0.41 -25.88
N VAL A 141 1.53 0.84 -26.21
CA VAL A 141 2.88 1.31 -26.57
C VAL A 141 3.85 1.05 -25.41
N HIS A 142 3.46 1.38 -24.18
CA HIS A 142 4.29 1.15 -22.99
C HIS A 142 4.49 -0.34 -22.71
N PHE A 143 3.44 -1.15 -22.82
CA PHE A 143 3.52 -2.60 -22.63
C PHE A 143 4.44 -3.27 -23.67
N LYS A 144 4.27 -2.93 -24.96
CA LYS A 144 5.09 -3.46 -26.05
C LYS A 144 6.55 -3.02 -25.91
N TYR A 145 6.80 -1.80 -25.41
CA TYR A 145 8.14 -1.34 -25.14
C TYR A 145 8.83 -2.15 -24.04
N ILE A 146 8.13 -2.41 -22.93
CA ILE A 146 8.62 -3.28 -21.85
C ILE A 146 8.93 -4.68 -22.37
N GLN A 147 8.06 -5.23 -23.23
CA GLN A 147 8.27 -6.55 -23.85
C GLN A 147 9.51 -6.56 -24.76
N ALA A 148 9.69 -5.53 -25.58
CA ALA A 148 10.84 -5.39 -26.46
C ALA A 148 12.14 -5.25 -25.65
N ALA A 149 12.17 -4.35 -24.66
CA ALA A 149 13.32 -4.13 -23.77
C ALA A 149 13.72 -5.38 -22.97
N THR A 150 12.72 -6.17 -22.54
CA THR A 150 12.94 -7.44 -21.85
C THR A 150 13.61 -8.46 -22.78
N ARG A 151 13.17 -8.56 -24.04
CA ARG A 151 13.73 -9.49 -25.03
C ARG A 151 15.11 -9.10 -25.53
N THR A 152 15.42 -7.81 -25.57
CA THR A 152 16.76 -7.29 -25.92
C THR A 152 17.74 -7.33 -24.75
N GLY A 153 17.28 -7.66 -23.53
CA GLY A 153 18.12 -7.73 -22.33
C GLY A 153 18.45 -6.37 -21.72
N GLN A 154 17.76 -5.30 -22.13
CA GLN A 154 17.96 -3.94 -21.60
C GLN A 154 17.16 -3.70 -20.31
N ILE A 155 17.55 -4.39 -19.23
CA ILE A 155 16.83 -4.38 -17.94
C ILE A 155 16.72 -2.98 -17.33
N LYS A 156 17.76 -2.14 -17.47
CA LYS A 156 17.77 -0.77 -16.93
C LYS A 156 16.63 0.10 -17.49
N GLU A 157 16.31 -0.10 -18.76
CA GLU A 157 15.24 0.66 -19.40
C GLU A 157 13.86 0.15 -18.98
N VAL A 158 13.73 -1.17 -18.77
CA VAL A 158 12.53 -1.75 -18.15
C VAL A 158 12.31 -1.15 -16.75
N GLU A 159 13.36 -1.08 -15.93
CA GLU A 159 13.31 -0.45 -14.60
C GLU A 159 12.86 1.01 -14.67
N ARG A 160 13.46 1.78 -15.60
CA ARG A 160 13.14 3.20 -15.81
C ARG A 160 11.66 3.38 -16.15
N ILE A 161 11.13 2.64 -17.11
CA ILE A 161 9.73 2.76 -17.52
C ILE A 161 8.77 2.31 -16.43
N CYS A 162 9.07 1.22 -15.72
CA CYS A 162 8.25 0.78 -14.60
C CYS A 162 8.17 1.86 -13.49
N ARG A 163 9.24 2.64 -13.31
CA ARG A 163 9.32 3.73 -12.32
C ARG A 163 8.69 5.04 -12.81
N GLU A 164 8.89 5.41 -14.07
CA GLU A 164 8.51 6.73 -14.60
C GLU A 164 7.11 6.73 -15.24
N SER A 165 6.70 5.64 -15.88
CA SER A 165 5.41 5.57 -16.57
C SER A 165 4.27 5.19 -15.63
N ASN A 166 3.11 5.80 -15.86
CA ASN A 166 1.83 5.48 -15.19
C ASN A 166 0.78 4.95 -16.19
N CYS A 167 1.15 4.84 -17.47
CA CYS A 167 0.19 4.59 -18.54
C CYS A 167 -0.01 3.10 -18.81
N TYR A 168 0.88 2.23 -18.34
CA TYR A 168 0.78 0.79 -18.60
C TYR A 168 -0.21 0.10 -17.65
N ASP A 169 -0.79 -1.00 -18.11
CA ASP A 169 -1.59 -1.90 -17.28
C ASP A 169 -0.67 -2.72 -16.35
N ALA A 170 -0.78 -2.44 -15.06
CA ALA A 170 0.05 -3.03 -14.02
C ALA A 170 -0.13 -4.55 -13.91
N GLU A 171 -1.34 -5.09 -14.10
CA GLU A 171 -1.58 -6.53 -13.99
C GLU A 171 -0.98 -7.27 -15.17
N ARG A 172 -1.15 -6.72 -16.37
CA ARG A 172 -0.59 -7.28 -17.61
C ARG A 172 0.94 -7.27 -17.57
N VAL A 173 1.55 -6.16 -17.14
CA VAL A 173 3.01 -6.06 -16.98
C VAL A 173 3.51 -7.00 -15.88
N LYS A 174 2.84 -7.08 -14.72
CA LYS A 174 3.17 -8.01 -13.64
C LYS A 174 3.20 -9.46 -14.15
N ASN A 175 2.15 -9.90 -14.83
CA ASN A 175 2.05 -11.28 -15.34
C ASN A 175 3.16 -11.57 -16.37
N PHE A 176 3.41 -10.63 -17.28
CA PHE A 176 4.51 -10.76 -18.24
C PHE A 176 5.89 -10.86 -17.56
N LEU A 177 6.19 -10.00 -16.58
CA LEU A 177 7.47 -10.02 -15.87
C LEU A 177 7.67 -11.30 -15.04
N LYS A 178 6.58 -11.86 -14.48
CA LYS A 178 6.60 -13.18 -13.81
C LYS A 178 6.92 -14.32 -14.78
N GLU A 179 6.40 -14.27 -16.00
CA GLU A 179 6.71 -15.27 -17.03
C GLU A 179 8.13 -15.11 -17.59
N ALA A 180 8.59 -13.87 -17.76
CA ALA A 180 9.89 -13.56 -18.34
C ALA A 180 11.08 -14.00 -17.46
N LYS A 181 10.87 -14.23 -16.16
CA LYS A 181 11.89 -14.70 -15.19
C LYS A 181 13.23 -13.99 -15.35
N LEU A 182 13.19 -12.66 -15.32
CA LEU A 182 14.37 -11.81 -15.45
C LEU A 182 15.46 -12.16 -14.43
N ALA A 183 16.73 -12.00 -14.83
CA ALA A 183 17.86 -12.19 -13.91
C ALA A 183 17.83 -11.21 -12.73
N ASP A 184 17.35 -10.00 -12.97
CA ASP A 184 17.07 -8.98 -11.96
C ASP A 184 15.55 -8.82 -11.80
N GLN A 185 15.06 -9.02 -10.59
CA GLN A 185 13.63 -8.91 -10.25
C GLN A 185 13.22 -7.48 -9.86
N LEU A 186 14.16 -6.52 -9.81
CA LEU A 186 13.87 -5.13 -9.44
C LEU A 186 12.74 -4.49 -10.27
N PRO A 187 12.63 -4.69 -11.60
CA PRO A 187 11.51 -4.13 -12.35
C PRO A 187 10.15 -4.66 -11.89
N LEU A 188 10.04 -5.97 -11.61
CA LEU A 188 8.83 -6.57 -11.08
C LEU A 188 8.50 -6.01 -9.68
N ILE A 189 9.52 -5.84 -8.85
CA ILE A 189 9.39 -5.28 -7.51
C ILE A 189 8.82 -3.85 -7.57
N ILE A 190 9.33 -3.00 -8.46
CA ILE A 190 8.87 -1.61 -8.62
C ILE A 190 7.40 -1.58 -9.05
N VAL A 191 7.01 -2.37 -10.05
CA VAL A 191 5.60 -2.43 -10.50
C VAL A 191 4.68 -2.83 -9.34
N CYS A 192 5.06 -3.86 -8.59
CA CYS A 192 4.25 -4.33 -7.46
C CYS A 192 4.18 -3.33 -6.29
N ASP A 193 5.26 -2.61 -5.98
CA ASP A 193 5.27 -1.58 -4.92
C ASP A 193 4.41 -0.37 -5.27
N ARG A 194 4.44 0.08 -6.54
CA ARG A 194 3.68 1.25 -6.99
C ARG A 194 2.17 1.01 -7.07
N HIS A 195 1.77 -0.22 -7.34
CA HIS A 195 0.36 -0.60 -7.52
C HIS A 195 -0.21 -1.41 -6.34
N ASP A 196 0.44 -1.34 -5.16
CA ASP A 196 0.01 -2.03 -3.93
C ASP A 196 -0.14 -3.57 -4.06
N MET A 197 0.50 -4.19 -5.05
CA MET A 197 0.50 -5.64 -5.29
C MET A 197 1.68 -6.36 -4.62
N VAL A 198 2.14 -5.84 -3.48
CA VAL A 198 3.32 -6.36 -2.75
C VAL A 198 3.07 -7.77 -2.22
N HIS A 199 1.83 -8.08 -1.82
CA HIS A 199 1.48 -9.42 -1.34
C HIS A 199 1.72 -10.50 -2.41
N ASP A 200 1.19 -10.31 -3.62
CA ASP A 200 1.39 -11.21 -4.77
C ASP A 200 2.87 -11.40 -5.15
N LEU A 201 3.64 -10.31 -5.06
CA LEU A 201 5.08 -10.32 -5.30
C LEU A 201 5.79 -11.26 -4.32
N VAL A 202 5.48 -11.14 -3.02
CA VAL A 202 6.08 -11.98 -1.98
C VAL A 202 5.74 -13.46 -2.20
N LEU A 203 4.48 -13.77 -2.51
CA LEU A 203 4.06 -15.13 -2.86
C LEU A 203 4.88 -15.69 -4.04
N TYR A 204 5.08 -14.89 -5.08
CA TYR A 204 5.85 -15.29 -6.26
C TYR A 204 7.35 -15.45 -5.98
N LEU A 205 7.98 -14.49 -5.29
CA LEU A 205 9.40 -14.54 -4.97
C LEU A 205 9.71 -15.73 -4.06
N TYR A 206 8.84 -16.01 -3.09
CA TYR A 206 9.01 -17.15 -2.20
C TYR A 206 8.88 -18.49 -2.94
N ARG A 207 7.85 -18.66 -3.78
CA ARG A 207 7.65 -19.88 -4.60
C ARG A 207 8.85 -20.18 -5.52
N ASN A 208 9.56 -19.15 -5.97
CA ASN A 208 10.76 -19.30 -6.80
C ASN A 208 12.07 -19.34 -5.99
N GLN A 209 12.02 -19.44 -4.66
CA GLN A 209 13.19 -19.48 -3.77
C GLN A 209 14.07 -18.22 -3.83
N LEU A 210 13.48 -17.06 -4.17
CA LEU A 210 14.17 -15.77 -4.33
C LEU A 210 14.11 -14.91 -3.05
N GLN A 211 14.36 -15.52 -1.87
CA GLN A 211 14.25 -14.84 -0.57
C GLN A 211 15.17 -13.62 -0.42
N LYS A 212 16.38 -13.67 -1.01
CA LYS A 212 17.33 -12.56 -1.01
C LYS A 212 16.75 -11.28 -1.63
N TYR A 213 15.88 -11.42 -2.64
CA TYR A 213 15.23 -10.26 -3.26
C TYR A 213 14.14 -9.65 -2.38
N ILE A 214 13.49 -10.45 -1.53
CA ILE A 214 12.54 -9.95 -0.52
C ILE A 214 13.27 -9.10 0.52
N GLU A 215 14.44 -9.56 0.98
CA GLU A 215 15.29 -8.78 1.89
C GLU A 215 15.76 -7.47 1.24
N VAL A 216 16.27 -7.54 0.00
CA VAL A 216 16.71 -6.36 -0.75
C VAL A 216 15.57 -5.37 -1.00
N PHE A 217 14.35 -5.86 -1.27
CA PHE A 217 13.17 -5.02 -1.45
C PHE A 217 12.91 -4.16 -0.21
N VAL A 218 12.81 -4.80 0.96
CA VAL A 218 12.52 -4.09 2.20
C VAL A 218 13.66 -3.16 2.60
N GLN A 219 14.92 -3.58 2.40
CA GLN A 219 16.08 -2.78 2.79
C GLN A 219 16.37 -1.60 1.87
N LYS A 220 16.23 -1.77 0.54
CA LYS A 220 16.68 -0.77 -0.45
C LYS A 220 15.56 -0.02 -1.14
N VAL A 221 14.39 -0.64 -1.32
CA VAL A 221 13.31 -0.04 -2.11
C VAL A 221 12.34 0.69 -1.19
N ASN A 222 11.67 -0.04 -0.29
CA ASN A 222 10.64 0.55 0.54
C ASN A 222 10.47 -0.20 1.87
N ALA A 223 11.09 0.31 2.93
CA ALA A 223 10.96 -0.25 4.26
C ALA A 223 9.53 -0.12 4.83
N ALA A 224 8.75 0.87 4.38
CA ALA A 224 7.40 1.09 4.87
C ALA A 224 6.44 -0.07 4.52
N ARG A 225 6.77 -0.87 3.49
CA ARG A 225 5.98 -2.06 3.10
C ARG A 225 6.32 -3.32 3.89
N LEU A 226 7.23 -3.25 4.87
CA LEU A 226 7.55 -4.38 5.74
C LEU A 226 6.31 -5.07 6.34
N PRO A 227 5.28 -4.37 6.86
CA PRO A 227 4.06 -4.99 7.38
C PRO A 227 3.40 -5.97 6.40
N ILE A 228 3.18 -5.52 5.17
CA ILE A 228 2.54 -6.29 4.09
C ILE A 228 3.44 -7.46 3.66
N VAL A 229 4.76 -7.24 3.62
CA VAL A 229 5.74 -8.29 3.26
C VAL A 229 5.77 -9.39 4.31
N VAL A 230 5.85 -9.03 5.60
CA VAL A 230 5.76 -9.98 6.71
C VAL A 230 4.45 -10.75 6.64
N GLY A 231 3.35 -10.06 6.33
CA GLY A 231 2.08 -10.73 6.16
C GLY A 231 2.09 -11.77 5.04
N GLY A 232 2.57 -11.39 3.85
CA GLY A 232 2.71 -12.33 2.74
C GLY A 232 3.64 -13.50 3.06
N LEU A 233 4.73 -13.28 3.81
CA LEU A 233 5.61 -14.36 4.25
C LEU A 233 4.93 -15.33 5.23
N LEU A 234 4.06 -14.81 6.11
CA LEU A 234 3.28 -15.63 7.03
C LEU A 234 2.24 -16.49 6.30
N ASP A 235 1.67 -16.01 5.20
CA ASP A 235 0.71 -16.79 4.41
C ASP A 235 1.35 -17.96 3.63
N VAL A 236 2.67 -17.93 3.44
CA VAL A 236 3.42 -19.01 2.77
C VAL A 236 4.15 -19.90 3.78
N ASP A 237 3.80 -19.82 5.07
CA ASP A 237 4.43 -20.58 6.14
C ASP A 237 5.98 -20.46 6.13
N CYS A 238 6.48 -19.25 5.88
CA CYS A 238 7.92 -18.98 5.96
C CYS A 238 8.46 -19.26 7.36
N SER A 239 9.76 -19.60 7.46
CA SER A 239 10.38 -19.84 8.76
C SER A 239 10.35 -18.59 9.64
N GLU A 240 9.97 -18.77 10.91
CA GLU A 240 9.89 -17.64 11.85
C GLU A 240 11.25 -16.93 12.01
N ASP A 241 12.35 -17.67 11.92
CA ASP A 241 13.70 -17.10 11.99
C ASP A 241 14.00 -16.17 10.82
N ALA A 242 13.56 -16.51 9.60
CA ALA A 242 13.75 -15.64 8.44
C ALA A 242 12.96 -14.33 8.60
N ILE A 243 11.73 -14.41 9.13
CA ILE A 243 10.90 -13.22 9.40
C ILE A 243 11.55 -12.36 10.51
N LYS A 244 12.02 -12.98 11.60
CA LYS A 244 12.73 -12.27 12.68
C LYS A 244 13.98 -11.56 12.17
N GLN A 245 14.79 -12.24 11.34
CA GLN A 245 15.98 -11.65 10.72
C GLN A 245 15.61 -10.51 9.77
N LEU A 246 14.54 -10.65 8.97
CA LEU A 246 14.08 -9.58 8.09
C LEU A 246 13.69 -8.32 8.88
N ILE A 247 12.93 -8.48 9.97
CA ILE A 247 12.50 -7.37 10.82
C ILE A 247 13.73 -6.71 11.49
N LEU A 248 14.64 -7.49 12.07
CA LEU A 248 15.86 -6.99 12.71
C LEU A 248 16.78 -6.24 11.73
N ASN A 249 16.91 -6.74 10.51
CA ASN A 249 17.77 -6.15 9.49
C ASN A 249 17.14 -4.91 8.85
N THR A 250 15.83 -4.69 9.01
CA THR A 250 15.13 -3.54 8.47
C THR A 250 15.36 -2.33 9.38
N ARG A 251 16.31 -1.47 9.00
CA ARG A 251 16.61 -0.21 9.71
C ARG A 251 15.72 0.98 9.29
N GLY A 252 14.76 0.76 8.39
CA GLY A 252 13.87 1.81 7.91
C GLY A 252 12.72 2.11 8.86
N LYS A 253 12.05 3.25 8.67
CA LYS A 253 10.82 3.58 9.38
C LYS A 253 9.66 2.84 8.73
N PHE A 254 8.95 2.03 9.51
CA PHE A 254 7.71 1.38 9.12
C PHE A 254 6.69 1.50 10.25
N ASP A 255 5.41 1.37 9.91
CA ASP A 255 4.34 1.44 10.89
C ASP A 255 4.26 0.13 11.69
N ILE A 256 4.41 0.26 13.01
CA ILE A 256 4.37 -0.87 13.94
C ILE A 256 2.92 -1.33 14.14
N ASP A 257 1.95 -0.41 14.13
CA ASP A 257 0.54 -0.76 14.28
C ASP A 257 0.06 -1.59 13.09
N GLU A 258 0.49 -1.23 11.88
CA GLU A 258 0.20 -2.00 10.67
C GLU A 258 0.86 -3.38 10.70
N LEU A 259 2.14 -3.47 11.11
CA LEU A 259 2.84 -4.75 11.26
C LEU A 259 2.12 -5.66 12.25
N VAL A 260 1.75 -5.11 13.41
CA VAL A 260 1.05 -5.85 14.47
C VAL A 260 -0.32 -6.30 13.98
N ALA A 261 -1.06 -5.46 13.27
CA ALA A 261 -2.35 -5.84 12.69
C ALA A 261 -2.23 -6.99 11.67
N GLU A 262 -1.22 -6.97 10.79
CA GLU A 262 -0.99 -8.04 9.81
C GLU A 262 -0.59 -9.37 10.46
N VAL A 263 0.17 -9.33 11.55
CA VAL A 263 0.54 -10.52 12.32
C VAL A 263 -0.62 -11.00 13.21
N GLU A 264 -1.44 -10.07 13.73
CA GLU A 264 -2.63 -10.32 14.54
C GLU A 264 -3.71 -11.05 13.75
N LYS A 265 -4.00 -10.61 12.52
CA LYS A 265 -4.96 -11.28 11.62
C LYS A 265 -4.65 -12.77 11.41
N ARG A 266 -3.36 -13.15 11.49
CA ARG A 266 -2.86 -14.51 11.28
C ARG A 266 -2.63 -15.28 12.59
N ASN A 267 -2.98 -14.70 13.74
CA ASN A 267 -2.80 -15.28 15.08
C ASN A 267 -1.33 -15.65 15.40
N ARG A 268 -0.35 -14.92 14.87
CA ARG A 268 1.09 -15.18 15.07
C ARG A 268 1.81 -14.09 15.89
N LEU A 269 1.08 -13.34 16.72
CA LEU A 269 1.62 -12.20 17.49
C LEU A 269 2.85 -12.53 18.35
N LYS A 270 2.95 -13.77 18.85
CA LYS A 270 4.11 -14.25 19.64
C LYS A 270 5.43 -14.17 18.88
N LEU A 271 5.42 -14.13 17.55
CA LEU A 271 6.63 -14.00 16.74
C LEU A 271 7.35 -12.66 16.99
N LEU A 272 6.60 -11.61 17.30
CA LEU A 272 7.13 -10.26 17.51
C LEU A 272 7.63 -10.02 18.94
N SER A 273 7.41 -10.95 19.89
CA SER A 273 7.69 -10.72 21.32
C SER A 273 9.14 -10.30 21.57
N HIS A 274 10.09 -11.10 21.11
CA HIS A 274 11.52 -10.85 21.33
C HIS A 274 11.99 -9.54 20.70
N TRP A 275 11.47 -9.22 19.51
CA TRP A 275 11.80 -7.98 18.82
C TRP A 275 11.25 -6.76 19.57
N LEU A 276 9.98 -6.79 20.00
CA LEU A 276 9.36 -5.72 20.79
C LEU A 276 10.02 -5.57 22.17
N GLU A 277 10.43 -6.67 22.83
CA GLU A 277 11.12 -6.64 24.12
C GLU A 277 12.47 -5.94 23.99
N THR A 278 13.22 -6.24 22.93
CA THR A 278 14.49 -5.57 22.62
C THR A 278 14.28 -4.07 22.41
N ARG A 279 13.23 -3.68 21.70
CA ARG A 279 12.88 -2.27 21.47
C ARG A 279 12.51 -1.53 22.76
N VAL A 280 11.77 -2.18 23.66
CA VAL A 280 11.45 -1.62 24.98
C VAL A 280 12.72 -1.48 25.84
N GLN A 281 13.64 -2.44 25.79
CA GLN A 281 14.94 -2.36 26.48
C GLN A 281 15.84 -1.25 25.92
N GLU A 282 15.75 -0.98 24.61
CA GLU A 282 16.42 0.17 23.96
C GLU A 282 15.80 1.52 24.38
N GLY A 283 14.71 1.53 25.15
CA GLY A 283 14.07 2.73 25.67
C GLY A 283 13.04 3.34 24.71
N ALA A 284 12.50 2.55 23.78
CA ALA A 284 11.39 3.01 22.94
C ALA A 284 10.15 3.31 23.81
N THR A 285 9.54 4.48 23.62
CA THR A 285 8.38 4.97 24.37
C THR A 285 7.13 5.08 23.51
N ASP A 286 7.13 4.49 22.32
CA ASP A 286 6.05 4.58 21.37
C ASP A 286 4.84 3.73 21.79
N ALA A 287 3.65 4.32 21.68
CA ALA A 287 2.41 3.65 22.09
C ALA A 287 2.16 2.35 21.31
N ALA A 288 2.51 2.30 20.02
CA ALA A 288 2.35 1.13 19.16
C ALA A 288 3.12 -0.10 19.69
N THR A 289 4.41 0.05 20.02
CA THR A 289 5.23 -1.04 20.59
C THR A 289 4.65 -1.55 21.90
N HIS A 290 4.23 -0.64 22.79
CA HIS A 290 3.67 -1.02 24.09
C HIS A 290 2.26 -1.61 23.99
N ASN A 291 1.43 -1.15 23.04
CA ASN A 291 0.14 -1.73 22.71
C ASN A 291 0.30 -3.17 22.26
N ALA A 292 1.20 -3.41 21.31
CA ALA A 292 1.49 -4.73 20.79
C ALA A 292 2.01 -5.66 21.90
N MET A 293 2.90 -5.16 22.75
CA MET A 293 3.42 -5.92 23.89
C MET A 293 2.32 -6.29 24.89
N ALA A 294 1.42 -5.34 25.20
CA ALA A 294 0.27 -5.60 26.06
C ALA A 294 -0.57 -6.75 25.49
N LYS A 295 -0.93 -6.68 24.20
CA LYS A 295 -1.69 -7.72 23.51
C LYS A 295 -0.99 -9.08 23.61
N ILE A 296 0.33 -9.14 23.38
CA ILE A 296 1.13 -10.37 23.44
C ILE A 296 1.18 -10.96 24.86
N TYR A 297 1.38 -10.13 25.89
CA TYR A 297 1.42 -10.60 27.27
C TYR A 297 0.06 -11.09 27.76
N ILE A 298 -1.03 -10.46 27.34
CA ILE A 298 -2.39 -10.96 27.58
C ILE A 298 -2.59 -12.31 26.88
N ASP A 299 -2.18 -12.44 25.62
CA ASP A 299 -2.23 -13.71 24.85
C ASP A 299 -1.42 -14.84 25.46
N SER A 300 -0.26 -14.50 26.00
CA SER A 300 0.72 -15.45 26.52
C SER A 300 0.52 -15.73 28.01
N ASN A 301 -0.45 -15.06 28.65
CA ASN A 301 -0.69 -15.05 30.09
C ASN A 301 0.59 -14.81 30.91
N ASN A 302 1.44 -13.89 30.44
CA ASN A 302 2.72 -13.58 31.07
C ASN A 302 2.61 -12.31 31.92
N ASN A 303 2.13 -12.46 33.15
CA ASN A 303 1.96 -11.38 34.14
C ASN A 303 1.36 -10.07 33.56
N PRO A 304 0.21 -10.13 32.85
CA PRO A 304 -0.40 -8.97 32.22
C PRO A 304 -0.76 -7.86 33.23
N ASP A 305 -1.17 -8.21 34.46
CA ASP A 305 -1.49 -7.25 35.53
C ASP A 305 -0.34 -6.30 35.84
N ARG A 306 0.88 -6.84 35.94
CA ARG A 306 2.07 -6.05 36.24
C ARG A 306 2.37 -5.09 35.10
N PHE A 307 2.30 -5.58 33.87
CA PHE A 307 2.55 -4.76 32.69
C PHE A 307 1.53 -3.63 32.55
N LEU A 308 0.23 -3.92 32.71
CA LEU A 308 -0.83 -2.92 32.60
C LEU A 308 -0.75 -1.84 33.69
N ARG A 309 -0.23 -2.17 34.88
CA ARG A 309 -0.06 -1.21 35.99
C ARG A 309 1.24 -0.41 35.89
N GLU A 310 2.35 -1.05 35.56
CA GLU A 310 3.68 -0.41 35.59
C GLU A 310 3.98 0.40 34.33
N ASN A 311 3.36 0.08 33.19
CA ASN A 311 3.72 0.68 31.91
C ASN A 311 2.94 1.99 31.62
N PRO A 312 3.62 3.14 31.47
CA PRO A 312 2.96 4.42 31.23
C PRO A 312 2.71 4.72 29.75
N TYR A 313 3.24 3.93 28.81
CA TYR A 313 3.33 4.34 27.41
C TYR A 313 2.33 3.68 26.46
N TYR A 314 1.58 2.64 26.87
CA TYR A 314 0.54 2.06 26.01
C TYR A 314 -0.68 2.99 25.89
N ASP A 315 -1.50 2.81 24.85
CA ASP A 315 -2.82 3.42 24.71
C ASP A 315 -3.88 2.53 25.38
N SER A 316 -4.47 3.06 26.45
CA SER A 316 -5.49 2.39 27.25
C SER A 316 -6.76 2.06 26.47
N ARG A 317 -7.12 2.85 25.44
CA ARG A 317 -8.34 2.58 24.65
C ARG A 317 -8.18 1.39 23.73
N VAL A 318 -7.04 1.32 23.05
CA VAL A 318 -6.72 0.24 22.10
C VAL A 318 -6.56 -1.08 22.85
N VAL A 319 -5.79 -1.08 23.94
CA VAL A 319 -5.59 -2.27 24.77
C VAL A 319 -6.87 -2.67 25.49
N GLY A 320 -7.61 -1.72 26.05
CA GLY A 320 -8.89 -1.99 26.73
C GLY A 320 -9.90 -2.71 25.84
N LYS A 321 -10.12 -2.19 24.61
CA LYS A 321 -11.04 -2.80 23.63
C LYS A 321 -10.60 -4.19 23.20
N TYR A 322 -9.30 -4.45 23.21
CA TYR A 322 -8.76 -5.78 22.95
C TYR A 322 -8.99 -6.73 24.13
N CYS A 323 -8.82 -6.25 25.36
CA CYS A 323 -9.09 -7.00 26.58
C CYS A 323 -10.57 -7.35 26.76
N GLU A 324 -11.51 -6.48 26.36
CA GLU A 324 -12.96 -6.72 26.46
C GLU A 324 -13.38 -8.09 25.92
N LYS A 325 -12.76 -8.53 24.82
CA LYS A 325 -13.07 -9.80 24.17
C LYS A 325 -12.47 -11.02 24.85
N ARG A 326 -11.50 -10.83 25.75
CA ARG A 326 -10.70 -11.91 26.36
C ARG A 326 -10.90 -12.01 27.85
N ASP A 327 -10.62 -10.91 28.55
CA ASP A 327 -10.76 -10.80 29.99
C ASP A 327 -11.21 -9.39 30.38
N PRO A 328 -12.47 -9.25 30.84
CA PRO A 328 -13.01 -7.97 31.33
C PRO A 328 -12.21 -7.34 32.49
N HIS A 329 -11.47 -8.13 33.28
CA HIS A 329 -10.62 -7.61 34.35
C HIS A 329 -9.42 -6.83 33.81
N PHE A 330 -8.77 -7.34 32.75
CA PHE A 330 -7.66 -6.62 32.11
C PHE A 330 -8.13 -5.37 31.37
N ALA A 331 -9.36 -5.37 30.85
CA ALA A 331 -9.97 -4.18 30.27
C ALA A 331 -10.16 -3.10 31.33
N PHE A 332 -10.67 -3.47 32.50
CA PHE A 332 -10.79 -2.55 33.65
C PHE A 332 -9.44 -1.92 34.02
N LEU A 333 -8.37 -2.70 34.16
CA LEU A 333 -7.05 -2.18 34.51
C LEU A 333 -6.49 -1.21 33.46
N ALA A 334 -6.67 -1.53 32.17
CA ALA A 334 -6.23 -0.69 31.08
C ALA A 334 -6.96 0.66 31.08
N TYR A 335 -8.28 0.66 31.25
CA TYR A 335 -9.09 1.88 31.28
C TYR A 335 -8.91 2.69 32.56
N GLU A 336 -8.71 2.04 33.72
CA GLU A 336 -8.42 2.70 35.00
C GLU A 336 -7.21 3.61 34.88
N ARG A 337 -6.12 3.11 34.27
CA ARG A 337 -4.90 3.89 34.02
C ARG A 337 -5.13 5.03 33.04
N GLY A 338 -5.91 4.79 31.98
CA GLY A 338 -6.13 5.74 30.89
C GLY A 338 -7.20 6.79 31.13
N GLN A 339 -7.85 6.78 32.30
CA GLN A 339 -8.97 7.68 32.61
C GLN A 339 -10.06 7.65 31.52
N CYS A 340 -10.35 6.46 30.98
CA CYS A 340 -11.34 6.23 29.91
C CYS A 340 -12.65 5.72 30.52
N ASP A 341 -13.47 6.66 30.98
CA ASP A 341 -14.46 6.37 32.03
C ASP A 341 -15.75 5.82 31.47
N ALA A 342 -16.15 6.36 30.32
CA ALA A 342 -17.31 5.91 29.60
C ALA A 342 -17.13 4.45 29.18
N GLU A 343 -15.95 4.11 28.64
CA GLU A 343 -15.60 2.75 28.24
C GLU A 343 -15.49 1.81 29.45
N LEU A 344 -14.85 2.24 30.55
CA LEU A 344 -14.78 1.46 31.78
C LEU A 344 -16.17 1.14 32.35
N ILE A 345 -17.05 2.13 32.43
CA ILE A 345 -18.43 1.96 32.90
C ILE A 345 -19.18 0.96 32.01
N ALA A 346 -19.06 1.08 30.68
CA ALA A 346 -19.69 0.17 29.73
C ALA A 346 -19.22 -1.28 29.96
N VAL A 347 -17.91 -1.51 30.03
CA VAL A 347 -17.34 -2.85 30.27
C VAL A 347 -17.78 -3.43 31.60
N CYS A 348 -17.80 -2.62 32.65
CA CYS A 348 -18.23 -3.08 33.96
C CYS A 348 -19.72 -3.43 34.00
N ASN A 349 -20.57 -2.65 33.32
CA ASN A 349 -21.99 -2.91 33.23
C ASN A 349 -22.29 -4.18 32.43
N GLU A 350 -21.62 -4.37 31.29
CA GLU A 350 -21.80 -5.55 30.43
C GLU A 350 -21.29 -6.85 31.09
N ASN A 351 -20.18 -6.79 31.82
CA ASN A 351 -19.53 -7.96 32.41
C ASN A 351 -19.82 -8.15 33.91
N SER A 352 -20.79 -7.41 34.46
CA SER A 352 -21.17 -7.47 35.88
C SER A 352 -20.03 -7.22 36.88
N LEU A 353 -19.01 -6.42 36.50
CA LEU A 353 -17.86 -6.08 37.35
C LEU A 353 -18.16 -4.92 38.33
N PHE A 354 -19.36 -4.94 38.94
CA PHE A 354 -19.86 -3.85 39.78
C PHE A 354 -19.00 -3.58 41.03
N LYS A 355 -18.30 -4.59 41.55
CA LYS A 355 -17.35 -4.43 42.66
C LYS A 355 -16.16 -3.54 42.30
N ASN A 356 -15.59 -3.74 41.11
CA ASN A 356 -14.46 -2.96 40.64
C ASN A 356 -14.90 -1.55 40.23
N LEU A 357 -16.07 -1.45 39.57
CA LEU A 357 -16.69 -0.17 39.24
C LEU A 357 -16.98 0.69 40.50
N ALA A 358 -17.52 0.08 41.55
CA ALA A 358 -17.78 0.74 42.81
C ALA A 358 -16.49 1.32 43.43
N ARG A 359 -15.41 0.52 43.48
CA ARG A 359 -14.10 0.99 43.97
C ARG A 359 -13.54 2.13 43.13
N TYR A 360 -13.70 2.07 41.81
CA TYR A 360 -13.22 3.09 40.89
C TYR A 360 -13.94 4.43 41.05
N LEU A 361 -15.27 4.41 41.09
CA LEU A 361 -16.10 5.63 41.23
C LEU A 361 -15.81 6.37 42.53
N VAL A 362 -15.65 5.62 43.63
CA VAL A 362 -15.33 6.17 44.95
C VAL A 362 -13.95 6.86 44.93
N ARG A 363 -12.93 6.22 44.34
CA ARG A 363 -11.57 6.80 44.26
C ARG A 363 -11.48 8.01 43.33
N ARG A 364 -12.26 8.03 42.25
CA ARG A 364 -12.17 9.07 41.23
C ARG A 364 -12.86 10.38 41.61
N ARG A 365 -13.84 10.32 42.50
CA ARG A 365 -14.56 11.47 43.08
C ARG A 365 -15.18 12.45 42.06
N ASP A 366 -15.49 11.97 40.86
CA ASP A 366 -16.04 12.82 39.78
C ASP A 366 -17.58 12.77 39.75
N TYR A 367 -18.19 13.93 39.95
CA TYR A 367 -19.65 14.10 40.00
C TYR A 367 -20.32 13.79 38.66
N GLY A 368 -19.67 14.04 37.52
CA GLY A 368 -20.26 13.77 36.20
C GLY A 368 -20.46 12.27 35.94
N LEU A 369 -19.52 11.43 36.41
CA LEU A 369 -19.63 9.98 36.29
C LEU A 369 -20.69 9.42 37.23
N TRP A 370 -20.80 9.97 38.44
CA TRP A 370 -21.86 9.58 39.37
C TRP A 370 -23.25 9.88 38.78
N GLU A 371 -23.44 11.02 38.13
CA GLU A 371 -24.71 11.37 37.47
C GLU A 371 -25.04 10.39 36.34
N GLN A 372 -24.08 10.07 35.48
CA GLN A 372 -24.28 9.11 34.38
C GLN A 372 -24.66 7.72 34.90
N VAL A 373 -24.00 7.26 35.94
CA VAL A 373 -24.16 5.89 36.43
C VAL A 373 -25.38 5.73 37.34
N LEU A 374 -25.73 6.78 38.10
CA LEU A 374 -26.92 6.83 38.96
C LEU A 374 -28.20 7.28 38.22
N ASN A 375 -28.14 7.48 36.90
CA ASN A 375 -29.30 7.82 36.08
C ASN A 375 -30.41 6.75 36.21
N GLU A 376 -31.66 7.19 36.29
CA GLU A 376 -32.83 6.32 36.50
C GLU A 376 -33.08 5.34 35.34
N GLU A 377 -32.64 5.71 34.12
CA GLU A 377 -32.72 4.86 32.94
C GLU A 377 -31.67 3.73 32.93
N ASN A 378 -30.68 3.78 33.82
CA ASN A 378 -29.65 2.76 33.91
C ASN A 378 -30.16 1.50 34.64
N GLN A 379 -30.28 0.41 33.89
CA GLN A 379 -30.78 -0.88 34.38
C GLN A 379 -29.88 -1.49 35.47
N TYR A 380 -28.61 -1.11 35.51
CA TYR A 380 -27.62 -1.63 36.45
C TYR A 380 -27.44 -0.77 37.71
N ARG A 381 -28.19 0.35 37.81
CA ARG A 381 -28.13 1.32 38.92
C ARG A 381 -28.18 0.63 40.29
N ARG A 382 -29.16 -0.26 40.50
CA ARG A 382 -29.38 -0.92 41.79
C ARG A 382 -28.23 -1.85 42.19
N GLN A 383 -27.74 -2.67 41.26
CA GLN A 383 -26.65 -3.61 41.51
C GLN A 383 -25.35 -2.87 41.86
N LEU A 384 -25.11 -1.72 41.21
CA LEU A 384 -23.96 -0.90 41.55
C LEU A 384 -24.10 -0.27 42.94
N ILE A 385 -25.26 0.31 43.27
CA ILE A 385 -25.49 0.92 44.58
C ILE A 385 -25.25 -0.11 45.69
N ASP A 386 -25.80 -1.32 45.53
CA ASP A 386 -25.59 -2.42 46.47
C ASP A 386 -24.09 -2.71 46.66
N GLN A 387 -23.30 -2.76 45.58
CA GLN A 387 -21.86 -3.03 45.67
C GLN A 387 -21.05 -1.84 46.22
N VAL A 388 -21.49 -0.60 46.00
CA VAL A 388 -20.88 0.60 46.61
C VAL A 388 -21.05 0.56 48.13
N VAL A 389 -22.26 0.28 48.62
CA VAL A 389 -22.57 0.15 50.05
C VAL A 389 -21.91 -1.08 50.68
N GLN A 390 -21.83 -2.19 49.93
CA GLN A 390 -21.30 -3.45 50.47
C GLN A 390 -19.79 -3.57 50.45
N THR A 391 -19.11 -3.11 49.40
CA THR A 391 -17.69 -3.43 49.15
C THR A 391 -16.79 -2.19 49.20
N ALA A 392 -17.11 -1.14 48.44
CA ALA A 392 -16.19 -0.01 48.28
C ALA A 392 -16.04 0.79 49.59
N LEU A 393 -17.14 1.04 50.30
CA LEU A 393 -17.13 1.86 51.52
C LEU A 393 -16.61 1.13 52.77
N SER A 394 -16.65 -0.20 52.80
CA SER A 394 -15.99 -0.97 53.87
C SER A 394 -14.46 -0.98 53.72
N GLU A 395 -13.96 -0.80 52.49
CA GLU A 395 -12.53 -0.83 52.19
C GLU A 395 -11.89 0.57 52.22
N THR A 396 -12.68 1.62 51.94
CA THR A 396 -12.21 3.00 51.95
C THR A 396 -12.17 3.57 53.37
N GLN A 397 -11.01 4.08 53.77
CA GLN A 397 -10.81 4.77 55.06
C GLN A 397 -10.77 6.30 54.92
N ASP A 398 -10.85 6.83 53.70
CA ASP A 398 -10.71 8.26 53.42
C ASP A 398 -12.04 9.02 53.57
N PRO A 399 -12.12 10.06 54.43
CA PRO A 399 -13.34 10.85 54.64
C PRO A 399 -13.87 11.58 53.41
N GLU A 400 -12.98 11.93 52.49
CA GLU A 400 -13.34 12.68 51.29
C GLU A 400 -14.06 11.80 50.25
N ASP A 401 -13.66 10.53 50.13
CA ASP A 401 -14.30 9.54 49.26
C ASP A 401 -15.76 9.28 49.69
N ILE A 402 -15.97 9.16 51.01
CA ILE A 402 -17.30 8.98 51.61
C ILE A 402 -18.15 10.24 51.39
N SER A 403 -17.59 11.42 51.65
CA SER A 403 -18.29 12.70 51.47
C SER A 403 -18.70 12.92 50.01
N ALA A 404 -17.84 12.59 49.04
CA ALA A 404 -18.15 12.68 47.62
C ALA A 404 -19.29 11.72 47.23
N THR A 405 -19.23 10.47 47.71
CA THR A 405 -20.27 9.45 47.46
C THR A 405 -21.63 9.86 48.05
N VAL A 406 -21.65 10.36 49.29
CA VAL A 406 -22.88 10.84 49.95
C VAL A 406 -23.48 12.03 49.18
N LYS A 407 -22.66 12.97 48.72
CA LYS A 407 -23.14 14.11 47.90
C LYS A 407 -23.73 13.65 46.57
N ALA A 408 -23.09 12.69 45.90
CA ALA A 408 -23.61 12.10 44.67
C ALA A 408 -24.98 11.43 44.89
N PHE A 409 -25.15 10.66 45.97
CA PHE A 409 -26.42 10.01 46.30
C PHE A 409 -27.52 11.02 46.68
N MET A 410 -27.17 12.10 47.38
CA MET A 410 -28.10 13.20 47.66
C MET A 410 -28.56 13.90 46.38
N ALA A 411 -27.67 14.09 45.40
CA ALA A 411 -27.98 14.72 44.12
C ALA A 411 -28.86 13.82 43.23
N ALA A 412 -28.67 12.51 43.29
CA ALA A 412 -29.45 11.51 42.55
C ALA A 412 -30.80 11.13 43.22
N ASP A 413 -31.21 11.86 44.28
CA ASP A 413 -32.44 11.64 45.07
C ASP A 413 -32.64 10.18 45.50
N LEU A 414 -31.59 9.56 46.06
CA LEU A 414 -31.59 8.18 46.59
C LEU A 414 -31.55 8.15 48.12
N PRO A 415 -32.63 8.53 48.82
CA PRO A 415 -32.54 8.82 50.24
C PRO A 415 -32.66 7.57 51.13
N ASN A 416 -33.20 6.44 50.62
CA ASN A 416 -33.26 5.18 51.38
C ASN A 416 -31.88 4.50 51.42
N GLU A 417 -31.21 4.46 50.27
CA GLU A 417 -29.88 3.88 50.08
C GLU A 417 -28.81 4.71 50.81
N LEU A 418 -29.01 6.02 50.89
CA LEU A 418 -28.15 6.91 51.66
C LEU A 418 -28.27 6.66 53.17
N ILE A 419 -29.46 6.33 53.68
CA ILE A 419 -29.64 5.95 55.09
C ILE A 419 -28.92 4.63 55.36
N GLU A 420 -29.11 3.60 54.53
CA GLU A 420 -28.42 2.31 54.68
C GLU A 420 -26.89 2.49 54.65
N LEU A 421 -26.40 3.32 53.73
CA LEU A 421 -24.99 3.70 53.63
C LEU A 421 -24.48 4.36 54.91
N LEU A 422 -25.19 5.38 55.42
CA LEU A 422 -24.76 6.13 56.58
C LEU A 422 -24.88 5.31 57.88
N GLU A 423 -25.90 4.48 58.03
CA GLU A 423 -26.03 3.54 59.14
C GLU A 423 -24.84 2.60 59.18
N LYS A 424 -24.48 1.99 58.04
CA LYS A 424 -23.35 1.05 57.97
C LYS A 424 -22.01 1.73 58.26
N ILE A 425 -21.78 2.95 57.75
CA ILE A 425 -20.53 3.70 58.02
C ILE A 425 -20.41 4.08 59.50
N VAL A 426 -21.51 4.52 60.12
CA VAL A 426 -21.52 4.91 61.54
C VAL A 426 -21.41 3.70 62.47
N LEU A 427 -21.94 2.54 62.07
CA LEU A 427 -21.89 1.30 62.84
C LEU A 427 -20.56 0.55 62.71
N ASP A 428 -19.98 0.46 61.51
CA ASP A 428 -18.80 -0.37 61.26
C ASP A 428 -17.46 0.38 61.41
N ASN A 429 -17.44 1.72 61.28
CA ASN A 429 -16.19 2.46 61.17
C ASN A 429 -16.06 3.56 62.26
N SER A 430 -15.34 3.24 63.34
CA SER A 430 -15.19 4.08 64.54
C SER A 430 -14.52 5.45 64.29
N ALA A 431 -13.81 5.62 63.17
CA ALA A 431 -13.24 6.91 62.77
C ALA A 431 -14.32 7.89 62.28
N PHE A 432 -15.44 7.37 61.78
CA PHE A 432 -16.52 8.15 61.17
C PHE A 432 -17.68 8.43 62.12
N SER A 433 -17.81 7.65 63.20
CA SER A 433 -18.79 7.91 64.26
C SER A 433 -18.58 9.26 64.94
N GLU A 434 -17.37 9.85 64.91
CA GLU A 434 -17.09 11.15 65.53
C GLU A 434 -17.26 12.36 64.58
N HIS A 435 -17.45 12.13 63.28
CA HIS A 435 -17.59 13.21 62.31
C HIS A 435 -19.00 13.83 62.34
N ARG A 436 -19.12 14.92 63.10
CA ARG A 436 -20.36 15.70 63.31
C ARG A 436 -21.10 16.08 62.03
N ASN A 437 -20.39 16.33 60.93
CA ASN A 437 -20.99 16.65 59.63
C ASN A 437 -21.72 15.46 59.00
N LEU A 438 -21.18 14.25 59.13
CA LEU A 438 -21.82 13.03 58.61
C LEU A 438 -23.02 12.63 59.47
N GLN A 439 -22.92 12.79 60.80
CA GLN A 439 -24.07 12.61 61.70
C GLN A 439 -25.20 13.60 61.39
N ASN A 440 -24.88 14.88 61.16
CA ASN A 440 -25.86 15.88 60.77
C ASN A 440 -26.51 15.54 59.41
N LEU A 441 -25.72 15.06 58.45
CA LEU A 441 -26.24 14.59 57.15
C LEU A 441 -27.15 13.36 57.29
N LEU A 442 -26.84 12.43 58.20
CA LEU A 442 -27.68 11.26 58.52
C LEU A 442 -29.04 11.72 59.06
N ILE A 443 -29.03 12.61 60.04
CA ILE A 443 -30.25 13.15 60.66
C ILE A 443 -31.08 13.93 59.63
N LEU A 444 -30.45 14.80 58.84
CA LEU A 444 -31.13 15.60 57.82
C LEU A 444 -31.73 14.72 56.72
N THR A 445 -31.04 13.67 56.29
CA THR A 445 -31.55 12.75 55.27
C THR A 445 -32.68 11.88 55.83
N ALA A 446 -32.55 11.36 57.05
CA ALA A 446 -33.61 10.60 57.72
C ALA A 446 -34.88 11.46 57.94
N MET A 447 -34.72 12.75 58.26
CA MET A 447 -35.83 13.70 58.32
C MET A 447 -36.48 13.93 56.94
N ARG A 448 -35.69 14.01 55.87
CA ARG A 448 -36.22 14.19 54.51
C ARG A 448 -37.03 12.98 54.03
N VAL A 449 -36.57 11.76 54.32
CA VAL A 449 -37.31 10.51 54.02
C VAL A 449 -38.61 10.42 54.80
N SER A 450 -38.60 10.79 56.08
CA SER A 450 -39.82 10.77 56.91
C SER A 450 -40.85 11.81 56.43
N LEU A 451 -40.39 12.98 55.95
CA LEU A 451 -41.25 13.99 55.32
C LEU A 451 -41.80 13.53 53.96
N GLN A 452 -41.01 12.85 53.11
CA GLN A 452 -41.51 12.28 51.84
C GLN A 452 -42.53 11.16 52.06
N LYS A 453 -42.32 10.28 53.05
CA LYS A 453 -43.28 9.22 53.41
C LYS A 453 -44.60 9.77 53.97
N SER A 454 -44.57 10.92 54.63
CA SER A 454 -45.77 11.58 55.15
C SER A 454 -46.50 12.45 54.12
N ALA A 455 -45.85 12.81 53.00
CA ALA A 455 -46.48 13.51 51.88
C ALA A 455 -47.16 12.57 50.85
N ASN A 456 -46.86 11.27 50.88
CA ASN A 456 -47.43 10.24 49.99
C ASN A 456 -48.56 9.41 50.64
N LEU A 457 -48.99 9.80 51.84
CA LEU A 457 -50.21 9.35 52.54
C LEU A 457 -51.25 10.47 52.48
#